data_AF-A0A9J6D444-F1
#
_entry.id   AF-A0A9J6D444-F1
#
_cell.length_a   1.000
_cell.length_b   1.000
_cell.length_c   1.000
_cell.angle_alpha   90.00
_cell.angle_beta   90.00
_cell.angle_gamma   90.00
#
_symmetry.space_group_name_H-M   'P 1'
#
loop_
_entity.id
_entity.type
_entity.pdbx_description
1 polymer ?
#
loop_
_entity_poly.entity_id
_entity_poly.type
_entity_poly.pdbx_seq_one_letter_code
_entity_poly.pdbx_strand_id
1 'polypeptide(L)'
;MAEADDSEQVLPSATPLVGDGPSGRSVESGAVGIICADRHGLALHSSGPVQLKSAGVIATLASLAKEIDPSCDTTPTIHLESDSLDIMIQQKELVTVGVYSAAKK
;
A
#
# COMPACT_ATOMS: atom_id res chain seq x y z
N MET A 1 13.30 17.13 -61.38
CA MET A 1 12.56 18.23 -60.72
C MET A 1 11.35 17.58 -60.06
N ALA A 2 11.32 17.29 -58.76
CA ALA A 2 12.19 17.66 -57.65
C ALA A 2 12.48 16.42 -56.78
N GLU A 3 13.66 16.39 -56.19
CA GLU A 3 14.03 15.49 -55.10
C GLU A 3 13.40 15.96 -53.79
N ALA A 4 13.01 15.01 -52.95
CA ALA A 4 12.82 15.23 -51.51
C ALA A 4 13.17 13.92 -50.80
N ASP A 5 14.45 13.83 -50.45
CA ASP A 5 14.98 13.03 -49.35
C ASP A 5 14.44 13.65 -48.05
N ASP A 6 13.76 12.88 -47.21
CA ASP A 6 13.60 13.26 -45.79
C ASP A 6 13.66 12.02 -44.92
N SER A 7 14.69 12.02 -44.09
CA SER A 7 15.23 10.92 -43.32
C SER A 7 14.28 10.41 -42.22
N GLU A 8 14.30 9.10 -41.97
CA GLU A 8 13.80 8.50 -40.73
C GLU A 8 14.43 9.19 -39.52
N GLN A 9 13.62 9.91 -38.73
CA GLN A 9 13.96 10.25 -37.36
C GLN A 9 13.14 9.37 -36.41
N VAL A 10 13.76 8.27 -35.98
CA VAL A 10 13.33 7.46 -34.84
C VAL A 10 13.47 8.31 -33.58
N LEU A 11 12.35 8.84 -33.09
CA LEU A 11 12.30 9.52 -31.80
C LEU A 11 12.53 8.49 -30.66
N PRO A 12 13.50 8.69 -29.75
CA PRO A 12 13.70 7.77 -28.65
C PRO A 12 12.50 7.81 -27.69
N SER A 13 12.02 6.62 -27.33
CA SER A 13 10.94 6.38 -26.38
C SER A 13 11.17 7.17 -25.09
N ALA A 14 10.28 8.10 -24.78
CA ALA A 14 10.29 8.82 -23.51
C ALA A 14 10.04 7.85 -22.35
N THR A 15 11.10 7.51 -21.63
CA THR A 15 11.04 6.88 -20.32
C THR A 15 10.32 7.83 -19.36
N PRO A 16 9.29 7.40 -18.59
CA PRO A 16 8.74 8.26 -17.56
C PRO A 16 9.79 8.46 -16.47
N LEU A 17 10.26 9.70 -16.36
CA LEU A 17 11.13 10.18 -15.28
C LEU A 17 10.37 10.06 -13.96
N VAL A 18 10.95 9.30 -13.03
CA VAL A 18 10.52 9.19 -11.65
C VAL A 18 10.45 10.59 -11.04
N GLY A 19 9.23 11.06 -10.78
CA GLY A 19 9.00 12.31 -10.06
C GLY A 19 9.19 12.08 -8.56
N ASP A 20 10.23 12.69 -8.02
CA ASP A 20 10.43 12.92 -6.58
C ASP A 20 9.23 13.69 -6.00
N GLY A 21 8.29 12.96 -5.40
CA GLY A 21 7.27 13.50 -4.51
C GLY A 21 7.81 13.60 -3.08
N PRO A 22 7.24 14.47 -2.22
CA PRO A 22 7.85 14.83 -0.94
C PRO A 22 8.05 13.56 -0.09
N SER A 23 9.31 13.36 0.30
CA SER A 23 9.85 12.28 1.14
C SER A 23 8.86 11.81 2.22
N GLY A 24 8.00 10.86 1.85
CA GLY A 24 7.26 10.06 2.80
C GLY A 24 8.29 9.26 3.59
N ARG A 25 8.31 9.45 4.91
CA ARG A 25 9.23 8.75 5.81
C ARG A 25 9.34 7.28 5.41
N SER A 26 10.55 6.87 5.08
CA SER A 26 10.93 5.47 4.87
C SER A 26 10.39 4.64 6.03
N VAL A 27 9.56 3.64 5.72
CA VAL A 27 9.19 2.63 6.70
C VAL A 27 10.49 1.90 7.02
N GLU A 28 10.95 2.02 8.26
CA GLU A 28 12.21 1.46 8.74
C GLU A 28 12.37 0.00 8.27
N SER A 29 13.36 -0.20 7.39
CA SER A 29 13.98 -1.46 6.98
C SER A 29 13.17 -2.74 7.23
N GLY A 30 12.20 -3.05 6.36
CA GLY A 30 11.55 -4.37 6.37
C GLY A 30 10.14 -4.44 5.80
N ALA A 31 9.45 -3.29 5.69
CA ALA A 31 8.16 -3.25 5.03
C ALA A 31 8.32 -3.32 3.51
N VAL A 32 7.63 -4.27 2.90
CA VAL A 32 7.57 -4.47 1.44
C VAL A 32 6.34 -3.80 0.83
N GLY A 33 5.34 -3.45 1.64
CA GLY A 33 4.15 -2.74 1.18
C GLY A 33 3.30 -2.18 2.31
N ILE A 34 2.39 -1.29 1.95
CA ILE A 34 1.44 -0.65 2.87
C ILE A 34 0.10 -0.40 2.16
N ILE A 35 -0.99 -0.49 2.91
CA ILE A 35 -2.31 -0.02 2.48
C ILE A 35 -3.01 0.70 3.63
N CYS A 36 -3.67 1.81 3.30
CA CYS A 36 -4.51 2.56 4.21
C CYS A 36 -5.95 2.49 3.71
N ALA A 37 -6.89 2.16 4.58
CA ALA A 37 -8.31 2.08 4.30
C ALA A 37 -9.11 2.98 5.23
N ASP A 38 -10.23 3.52 4.75
CA ASP A 38 -11.23 4.15 5.61
C ASP A 38 -12.12 3.10 6.31
N ARG A 39 -13.03 3.57 7.17
CA ARG A 39 -14.00 2.72 7.88
C ARG A 39 -14.97 1.94 6.97
N HIS A 40 -15.13 2.35 5.71
CA HIS A 40 -16.01 1.70 4.74
C HIS A 40 -15.26 0.68 3.88
N GLY A 41 -13.95 0.52 4.11
CA GLY A 41 -13.12 -0.41 3.36
C GLY A 41 -12.61 0.15 2.04
N LEU A 42 -12.68 1.47 1.81
CA LEU A 42 -12.14 2.11 0.62
C LEU A 42 -10.66 2.42 0.83
N ALA A 43 -9.84 2.08 -0.15
CA ALA A 43 -8.41 2.38 -0.13
C ALA A 43 -8.17 3.89 -0.24
N LEU A 44 -7.52 4.46 0.77
CA LEU A 44 -7.06 5.85 0.78
C LEU A 44 -5.66 5.98 0.16
N HIS A 45 -4.81 4.96 0.39
CA HIS A 45 -3.45 4.92 -0.12
C HIS A 45 -2.95 3.47 -0.21
N SER A 46 -2.04 3.20 -1.14
CA SER A 46 -1.30 1.94 -1.20
C SER A 46 0.09 2.17 -1.79
N SER A 47 1.08 1.45 -1.27
CA SER A 47 2.43 1.41 -1.84
C SER A 47 3.00 -0.01 -1.74
N GLY A 48 3.87 -0.37 -2.68
CA GLY A 48 4.38 -1.74 -2.85
C GLY A 48 3.40 -2.69 -3.55
N PRO A 49 3.68 -4.01 -3.58
CA PRO A 49 2.89 -5.01 -4.29
C PRO A 49 1.63 -5.40 -3.48
N VAL A 50 0.84 -4.42 -3.08
CA VAL A 50 -0.39 -4.60 -2.30
C VAL A 50 -1.62 -4.43 -3.19
N GLN A 51 -2.59 -5.33 -3.05
CA GLN A 51 -3.82 -5.29 -3.84
C GLN A 51 -4.85 -4.37 -3.19
N LEU A 52 -5.33 -3.34 -3.88
CA LEU A 52 -6.31 -2.38 -3.35
C LEU A 52 -7.58 -3.02 -2.76
N LYS A 53 -8.00 -4.18 -3.29
CA LYS A 53 -9.12 -4.96 -2.76
C LYS A 53 -8.93 -5.46 -1.32
N SER A 54 -7.70 -5.46 -0.79
CA SER A 54 -7.45 -5.80 0.60
C SER A 54 -7.89 -4.72 1.58
N ALA A 55 -8.15 -3.48 1.13
CA ALA A 55 -8.62 -2.38 1.98
C ALA A 55 -9.89 -2.76 2.76
N GLY A 56 -10.88 -3.36 2.08
CA GLY A 56 -12.09 -3.84 2.73
C GLY A 56 -11.79 -4.90 3.78
N VAL A 57 -10.93 -5.87 3.44
CA VAL A 57 -10.57 -6.96 4.35
C VAL A 57 -9.90 -6.42 5.62
N ILE A 58 -8.91 -5.54 5.49
CA ILE A 58 -8.21 -5.00 6.68
C ILE A 58 -9.13 -4.14 7.54
N ALA A 59 -10.03 -3.36 6.93
CA ALA A 59 -10.99 -2.54 7.66
C ALA A 59 -11.99 -3.41 8.42
N THR A 60 -12.51 -4.47 7.80
CA THR A 60 -13.39 -5.44 8.46
C THR A 60 -12.69 -6.16 9.59
N LEU A 61 -11.44 -6.62 9.40
CA LEU A 61 -10.68 -7.28 10.47
C LEU A 61 -10.49 -6.36 11.68
N ALA A 62 -10.16 -5.08 11.47
CA ALA A 62 -10.05 -4.11 12.55
C ALA A 62 -11.38 -3.88 13.28
N SER A 63 -12.50 -3.79 12.53
CA SER A 63 -13.83 -3.68 13.11
C SER A 63 -14.17 -4.88 13.99
N LEU A 64 -13.92 -6.09 13.49
CA LEU A 64 -14.15 -7.33 14.25
C LEU A 64 -13.24 -7.41 15.48
N ALA A 65 -11.98 -6.97 15.37
CA ALA A 65 -11.07 -6.94 16.51
C ALA A 65 -11.54 -5.98 17.60
N LYS A 66 -12.15 -4.84 17.25
CA LYS A 66 -12.75 -3.92 18.22
C LYS A 66 -13.91 -4.55 18.99
N GLU A 67 -14.66 -5.45 18.36
CA GLU A 67 -15.80 -6.13 18.98
C GLU A 67 -15.37 -7.16 20.06
N ILE A 68 -14.09 -7.57 20.07
CA ILE A 68 -13.55 -8.48 21.10
C ILE A 68 -13.58 -7.82 22.49
N ASP A 69 -13.25 -6.53 22.55
CA ASP A 69 -13.36 -5.72 23.76
C ASP A 69 -13.88 -4.32 23.39
N PRO A 70 -15.21 -4.14 23.30
CA PRO A 70 -15.82 -2.87 22.95
C PRO A 70 -15.59 -1.78 24.01
N SER A 71 -15.20 -2.16 25.24
CA SER A 71 -14.99 -1.24 26.36
C SER A 71 -13.60 -0.62 26.36
N CYS A 72 -12.64 -1.25 25.69
CA CYS A 72 -11.32 -0.69 25.48
C CYS A 72 -11.41 0.53 24.55
N ASP A 73 -10.66 1.60 24.82
CA ASP A 73 -10.65 2.78 23.95
C ASP A 73 -9.84 2.54 22.65
N THR A 74 -8.92 1.59 22.66
CA THR A 74 -8.07 1.28 21.49
C THR A 74 -8.60 0.09 20.70
N THR A 75 -8.29 0.05 19.40
CA THR A 75 -8.51 -1.15 18.58
C THR A 75 -7.28 -2.04 18.69
N PRO A 76 -7.44 -3.36 18.91
CA PRO A 76 -6.30 -4.28 18.96
C PRO A 76 -5.46 -4.25 17.68
N THR A 77 -4.16 -4.45 17.80
CA THR A 77 -3.27 -4.71 16.66
C THR A 77 -3.40 -6.17 16.24
N ILE A 78 -3.57 -6.42 14.94
CA ILE A 78 -3.72 -7.76 14.37
C ILE A 78 -2.43 -8.10 13.63
N HIS A 79 -1.89 -9.29 13.89
CA HIS A 79 -0.76 -9.85 13.17
C HIS A 79 -1.23 -11.08 12.39
N LEU A 80 -1.03 -11.06 11.07
CA LEU A 80 -1.23 -12.22 10.20
C LEU A 80 0.15 -12.67 9.74
N GLU A 81 0.56 -13.87 10.15
CA GLU A 81 1.88 -14.41 9.85
C GLU A 81 1.74 -15.56 8.86
N SER A 82 2.64 -15.63 7.90
CA SER A 82 2.73 -16.74 6.94
C SER A 82 4.20 -17.02 6.61
N ASP A 83 4.46 -18.17 6.00
CA ASP A 83 5.82 -18.57 5.59
C ASP A 83 6.51 -17.57 4.63
N SER A 84 5.71 -16.72 3.97
CA SER A 84 6.18 -15.82 2.91
C SER A 84 6.12 -14.34 3.27
N LEU A 85 5.20 -13.96 4.16
CA LEU A 85 4.84 -12.57 4.40
C LEU A 85 4.14 -12.43 5.75
N ASP A 86 4.46 -11.35 6.45
CA ASP A 86 3.73 -10.91 7.63
C ASP A 86 2.92 -9.64 7.33
N ILE A 87 1.74 -9.54 7.91
CA ILE A 87 0.87 -8.36 7.81
C ILE A 87 0.51 -7.90 9.21
N MET A 88 0.87 -6.66 9.53
CA MET A 88 0.42 -5.97 10.73
C MET A 88 -0.73 -5.03 10.37
N ILE A 89 -1.88 -5.19 11.01
CA ILE A 89 -3.06 -4.34 10.81
C ILE A 89 -3.33 -3.58 12.10
N GLN A 90 -3.45 -2.27 12.00
CA GLN A 90 -3.79 -1.40 13.11
C GLN A 90 -4.80 -0.36 12.67
N GLN A 91 -5.81 -0.11 13.50
CA GLN A 91 -6.77 0.96 13.28
C GLN A 91 -6.56 2.08 14.29
N LYS A 92 -6.52 3.30 13.78
CA LYS A 92 -6.52 4.52 14.59
C LYS A 92 -7.61 5.45 14.08
N GLU A 93 -8.57 5.74 14.95
CA GLU A 93 -9.74 6.56 14.63
C GLU A 93 -10.50 6.01 13.41
N LEU A 94 -10.45 6.72 12.28
CA LEU A 94 -11.20 6.41 11.06
C LEU A 94 -10.37 5.70 9.99
N VAL A 95 -9.09 5.45 10.27
CA VAL A 95 -8.14 4.89 9.29
C VAL A 95 -7.57 3.58 9.81
N THR A 96 -7.63 2.57 8.95
CA THR A 96 -6.98 1.28 9.17
C THR A 96 -5.76 1.17 8.27
N VAL A 97 -4.63 0.82 8.86
CA VAL A 97 -3.34 0.66 8.16
C VAL A 97 -2.95 -0.81 8.20
N GLY A 98 -2.64 -1.37 7.04
CA GLY A 98 -2.00 -2.68 6.89
C GLY A 98 -0.57 -2.49 6.40
N VAL A 99 0.41 -2.99 7.16
CA VAL A 99 1.83 -3.00 6.80
C VAL A 99 2.24 -4.42 6.46
N TYR A 100 2.80 -4.60 5.26
CA TYR A 100 3.27 -5.85 4.72
C TYR A 100 4.79 -5.90 4.90
N SER A 101 5.31 -6.94 5.54
CA SER A 101 6.76 -7.17 5.71
C SER A 101 7.16 -8.56 5.25
N ALA A 102 8.43 -8.74 4.89
CA ALA A 102 8.97 -10.07 4.66
C ALA A 102 8.81 -10.92 5.93
N ALA A 103 8.48 -12.20 5.76
CA ALA A 103 8.39 -13.14 6.88
C ALA A 103 9.72 -13.18 7.65
N LYS A 104 9.66 -13.05 8.96
CA LYS A 104 10.84 -13.21 9.83
C LYS A 104 11.17 -14.71 9.93
N LYS A 105 12.21 -15.14 9.22
CA LYS A 105 12.78 -16.50 9.34
C LYS A 105 13.64 -16.66 10.58
#